data_AF-A0A701UKI1-F1
#
_entry.id   AF-A0A701UKI1-F1
#
_cell.length_a   1.000
_cell.length_b   1.000
_cell.length_c   1.000
_cell.angle_alpha   90.00
_cell.angle_beta   90.00
_cell.angle_gamma   90.00
#
_symmetry.space_group_name_H-M   'P 1'
#
loop_
_entity.id
_entity.type
_entity.pdbx_description
1 polymer ?
#
loop_
_entity_poly.entity_id
_entity_poly.type
_entity_poly.pdbx_seq_one_letter_code
_entity_poly.pdbx_strand_id
1 'polypeptide(L)'
;MQKTSLFFPAAAITLTLMASSASAATPTAAQNEATSAVKQQITEGINRYLYSIDKADPTLGKQLFYVSPETSFIHPRGHERGWPQIAENFYGTTMGKTFSKRTLKLDAPPTIHVYGNAAVAEFDWHFTAVRRDNGQTQHTTGRESQVWAKIPNIGWRIVHIHYSGPAKTGVGEGY
;
A
#
# COMPACT_ATOMS: atom_id res chain seq x y z
N MET A 1 -9.46 5.79 -81.29
CA MET A 1 -8.79 4.97 -80.26
C MET A 1 -8.10 5.91 -79.28
N GLN A 2 -8.46 5.77 -78.00
CA GLN A 2 -7.99 6.55 -76.85
C GLN A 2 -6.46 6.64 -76.71
N LYS A 3 -5.98 7.73 -76.11
CA LYS A 3 -5.26 7.66 -74.82
C LYS A 3 -5.19 9.04 -74.17
N THR A 4 -6.02 9.21 -73.13
CA THR A 4 -6.03 10.31 -72.19
C THR A 4 -4.91 10.08 -71.17
N SER A 5 -3.97 11.00 -71.04
CA SER A 5 -2.95 10.99 -69.98
C SER A 5 -3.38 11.90 -68.83
N LEU A 6 -3.78 11.30 -67.72
CA LEU A 6 -4.07 11.96 -66.44
C LEU A 6 -2.75 12.24 -65.71
N PHE A 7 -2.45 13.53 -65.49
CA PHE A 7 -1.44 13.97 -64.53
C PHE A 7 -2.07 14.00 -63.14
N PHE A 8 -1.51 13.24 -62.19
CA PHE A 8 -1.80 13.39 -60.76
C PHE A 8 -0.62 14.13 -60.10
N PRO A 9 -0.83 15.23 -59.37
CA PRO A 9 0.20 15.76 -58.50
C PRO A 9 0.20 14.95 -57.20
N ALA A 10 1.36 14.39 -56.84
CA ALA A 10 1.58 13.77 -55.55
C ALA A 10 1.59 14.87 -54.47
N ALA A 11 0.54 14.91 -53.64
CA ALA A 11 0.54 15.74 -52.43
C ALA A 11 1.48 15.09 -51.39
N ALA A 12 2.63 15.72 -51.14
CA ALA A 12 3.50 15.35 -50.04
C ALA A 12 2.79 15.70 -48.72
N ILE A 13 2.33 14.68 -47.99
CA ILE A 13 1.84 14.84 -46.62
C ILE A 13 3.07 14.84 -45.71
N THR A 14 3.52 16.03 -45.34
CA THR A 14 4.57 16.21 -44.34
C THR A 14 3.98 15.89 -42.97
N LEU A 15 4.22 14.68 -42.47
CA LEU A 15 3.85 14.29 -41.10
C LEU A 15 4.83 14.94 -40.13
N THR A 16 4.47 16.10 -39.59
CA THR A 16 5.25 16.78 -38.56
C THR A 16 5.10 16.00 -37.25
N LEU A 17 6.07 15.14 -36.93
CA LEU A 17 6.19 14.52 -35.62
C LEU A 17 6.50 15.63 -34.59
N MET A 18 5.47 16.16 -33.94
CA MET A 18 5.64 16.98 -32.74
C MET A 18 6.13 16.06 -31.62
N ALA A 19 7.45 15.97 -31.45
CA ALA A 19 8.04 15.40 -30.26
C ALA A 19 7.68 16.29 -29.07
N SER A 20 6.60 15.94 -28.35
CA SER A 20 6.31 16.53 -27.04
C SER A 20 7.38 16.06 -26.07
N SER A 21 8.43 16.87 -25.92
CA SER A 21 9.37 16.75 -24.82
C SER A 21 8.58 16.88 -23.53
N ALA A 22 8.27 15.75 -22.89
CA ALA A 22 7.73 15.71 -21.53
C ALA A 22 8.82 16.26 -20.59
N SER A 23 8.85 17.58 -20.44
CA SER A 23 9.64 18.23 -19.41
C SER A 23 9.11 17.72 -18.07
N ALA A 24 9.98 17.12 -17.26
CA ALA A 24 9.66 16.75 -15.89
C ALA A 24 9.39 18.04 -15.12
N ALA A 25 8.13 18.48 -15.11
CA ALA A 25 7.74 19.71 -14.45
C ALA A 25 7.97 19.56 -12.94
N THR A 26 8.77 20.46 -12.38
CA THR A 26 8.99 20.55 -10.93
C THR A 26 7.63 20.78 -10.24
N PRO A 27 7.28 20.01 -9.19
CA PRO A 27 6.01 20.18 -8.49
C PRO A 27 5.84 21.61 -7.93
N THR A 28 4.64 22.17 -8.06
CA THR A 28 4.32 23.51 -7.54
C THR A 28 4.22 23.52 -6.01
N ALA A 29 4.33 24.69 -5.37
CA ALA A 29 4.18 24.84 -3.93
C ALA A 29 2.85 24.26 -3.40
N ALA A 30 1.73 24.51 -4.11
CA ALA A 30 0.43 23.95 -3.77
C ALA A 30 0.40 22.41 -3.86
N GLN A 31 1.11 21.83 -4.83
CA GLN A 31 1.25 20.38 -4.95
C GLN A 31 2.10 19.79 -3.82
N ASN A 32 3.12 20.50 -3.35
CA ASN A 32 3.94 20.10 -2.21
C ASN A 32 3.17 20.15 -0.88
N GLU A 33 2.34 21.19 -0.67
CA GLU A 33 1.46 21.30 0.50
C GLU A 33 0.41 20.19 0.52
N ALA A 34 -0.27 19.95 -0.62
CA ALA A 34 -1.23 18.86 -0.76
C ALA A 34 -0.58 17.49 -0.49
N THR A 35 0.64 17.27 -1.00
CA THR A 35 1.40 16.05 -0.74
C THR A 35 1.75 15.90 0.73
N SER A 36 2.15 16.98 1.40
CA SER A 36 2.47 16.97 2.84
C SER A 36 1.24 16.64 3.70
N ALA A 37 0.07 17.20 3.36
CA ALA A 37 -1.18 16.88 4.03
C ALA A 37 -1.59 15.41 3.85
N VAL A 38 -1.39 14.85 2.65
CA VAL A 38 -1.62 13.41 2.40
C VAL A 38 -0.68 12.54 3.25
N LYS A 39 0.61 12.88 3.30
CA LYS A 39 1.58 12.13 4.14
C LYS A 39 1.18 12.16 5.60
N GLN A 40 0.79 13.32 6.13
CA GLN A 40 0.32 13.44 7.52
C GLN A 40 -0.92 12.58 7.78
N GLN A 41 -1.89 12.58 6.86
CA GLN A 41 -3.10 11.76 6.97
C GLN A 41 -2.79 10.26 6.98
N ILE A 42 -1.85 9.82 6.13
CA ILE A 42 -1.42 8.42 6.07
C ILE A 42 -0.64 8.04 7.34
N THR A 43 0.27 8.89 7.83
CA THR A 43 0.98 8.66 9.10
C THR A 43 0.02 8.45 10.26
N GLU A 44 -1.02 9.29 10.39
CA GLU A 44 -2.05 9.11 11.42
C GLU A 44 -2.93 7.87 11.17
N GLY A 45 -3.19 7.54 9.89
CA GLY A 45 -3.82 6.28 9.51
C GLY A 45 -3.02 5.05 9.96
N ILE A 46 -1.70 5.10 9.84
CA ILE A 46 -0.79 4.04 10.30
C ILE A 46 -0.84 3.93 11.82
N ASN A 47 -0.79 5.03 12.58
CA ASN A 47 -0.94 5.00 14.04
C ASN A 47 -2.24 4.31 14.48
N ARG A 48 -3.36 4.62 13.82
CA ARG A 48 -4.64 3.96 14.08
C ARG A 48 -4.63 2.49 13.66
N TYR A 49 -3.90 2.13 12.60
CA TYR A 49 -3.68 0.74 12.22
C TYR A 49 -2.95 -0.03 13.34
N LEU A 50 -1.85 0.51 13.88
CA LEU A 50 -1.13 -0.13 15.00
C LEU A 50 -2.07 -0.37 16.19
N TYR A 51 -2.87 0.63 16.54
CA TYR A 51 -3.85 0.51 17.62
C TYR A 51 -4.92 -0.57 17.32
N SER A 52 -5.38 -0.68 16.07
CA SER A 52 -6.32 -1.74 15.67
C SER A 52 -5.73 -3.14 15.84
N ILE A 53 -4.42 -3.31 15.61
CA ILE A 53 -3.69 -4.58 15.80
C ILE A 53 -3.53 -4.87 17.30
N ASP A 54 -3.15 -3.89 18.10
CA ASP A 54 -3.03 -4.03 19.56
C ASP A 54 -4.34 -4.51 20.19
N LYS A 55 -5.48 -3.97 19.71
CA LYS A 55 -6.81 -4.39 20.14
C LYS A 55 -7.33 -5.64 19.44
N ALA A 56 -6.70 -6.07 18.34
CA ALA A 56 -7.23 -7.10 17.45
C ALA A 56 -8.71 -6.85 17.09
N ASP A 57 -9.04 -5.58 16.81
CA ASP A 57 -10.42 -5.13 16.62
C ASP A 57 -10.70 -4.85 15.12
N PRO A 58 -11.45 -5.73 14.44
CA PRO A 58 -11.77 -5.54 13.04
C PRO A 58 -12.72 -4.35 12.81
N THR A 59 -13.45 -3.88 13.82
CA THR A 59 -14.31 -2.69 13.67
C THR A 59 -13.48 -1.41 13.51
N LEU A 60 -12.33 -1.34 14.19
CA LEU A 60 -11.33 -0.28 14.00
C LEU A 60 -10.63 -0.44 12.64
N GLY A 61 -10.24 -1.67 12.29
CA GLY A 61 -9.66 -1.96 10.97
C GLY A 61 -10.58 -1.57 9.81
N LYS A 62 -11.90 -1.77 9.94
CA LYS A 62 -12.91 -1.42 8.92
C LYS A 62 -12.92 0.07 8.57
N GLN A 63 -12.48 0.93 9.48
CA GLN A 63 -12.38 2.37 9.25
C GLN A 63 -11.12 2.75 8.44
N LEU A 64 -10.14 1.86 8.35
CA LEU A 64 -8.83 2.07 7.74
C LEU A 64 -8.69 1.37 6.39
N PHE A 65 -9.16 0.14 6.30
CA PHE A 65 -9.16 -0.65 5.07
C PHE A 65 -10.30 -0.23 4.14
N TYR A 66 -10.07 -0.37 2.85
CA TYR A 66 -11.14 -0.32 1.88
C TYR A 66 -11.98 -1.59 2.02
N VAL A 67 -13.28 -1.46 2.27
CA VAL A 67 -14.19 -2.59 2.44
C VAL A 67 -14.60 -3.09 1.06
N SER A 68 -13.79 -3.97 0.48
CA SER A 68 -13.94 -4.50 -0.88
C SER A 68 -13.39 -5.94 -0.96
N PRO A 69 -13.88 -6.79 -1.90
CA PRO A 69 -13.26 -8.06 -2.22
C PRO A 69 -11.84 -7.94 -2.81
N GLU A 70 -11.46 -6.77 -3.32
CA GLU A 70 -10.13 -6.53 -3.93
C GLU A 70 -9.04 -6.21 -2.90
N THR A 71 -9.43 -5.77 -1.71
CA THR A 71 -8.49 -5.45 -0.63
C THR A 71 -7.76 -6.72 -0.20
N SER A 72 -6.44 -6.69 -0.14
CA SER A 72 -5.64 -7.90 0.16
C SER A 72 -4.60 -7.67 1.25
N PHE A 73 -4.23 -8.76 1.91
CA PHE A 73 -3.23 -8.76 2.96
C PHE A 73 -2.34 -10.00 2.82
N ILE A 74 -1.06 -9.80 2.46
CA ILE A 74 -0.04 -10.85 2.43
C ILE A 74 0.77 -10.81 3.73
N HIS A 75 0.95 -11.96 4.35
CA HIS A 75 1.72 -12.11 5.58
C HIS A 75 2.45 -13.46 5.61
N PRO A 76 3.44 -13.66 6.50
CA PRO A 76 4.23 -14.90 6.56
C PRO A 76 3.44 -16.18 6.83
N ARG A 77 2.15 -16.08 7.18
CA ARG A 77 1.27 -17.23 7.44
C ARG A 77 0.21 -17.45 6.35
N GLY A 78 0.12 -16.59 5.34
CA GLY A 78 -0.95 -16.69 4.36
C GLY A 78 -1.18 -15.43 3.51
N HIS A 79 -2.33 -15.42 2.86
CA HIS A 79 -2.77 -14.36 1.96
C HIS A 79 -4.28 -14.21 2.04
N GLU A 80 -4.73 -13.14 2.70
CA GLU A 80 -6.14 -12.78 2.82
C GLU A 80 -6.61 -12.02 1.58
N ARG A 81 -7.73 -12.46 1.01
CA ARG A 81 -8.36 -11.88 -0.17
C ARG A 81 -9.74 -11.33 0.20
N GLY A 82 -9.87 -10.02 0.14
CA GLY A 82 -11.05 -9.26 0.54
C GLY A 82 -11.07 -8.92 2.03
N TRP A 83 -11.73 -7.81 2.36
CA TRP A 83 -11.94 -7.38 3.75
C TRP A 83 -12.50 -8.49 4.67
N PRO A 84 -13.46 -9.36 4.27
CA PRO A 84 -13.96 -10.41 5.14
C PRO A 84 -12.87 -11.36 5.66
N GLN A 85 -11.94 -11.79 4.80
CA GLN A 85 -10.83 -12.67 5.21
C GLN A 85 -9.85 -11.95 6.14
N ILE A 86 -9.58 -10.67 5.89
CA ILE A 86 -8.75 -9.83 6.77
C ILE A 86 -9.42 -9.71 8.15
N ALA A 87 -10.71 -9.42 8.22
CA ALA A 87 -11.43 -9.25 9.48
C ALA A 87 -11.50 -10.57 10.29
N GLU A 88 -11.85 -11.67 9.63
CA GLU A 88 -12.05 -12.96 10.29
C GLU A 88 -10.74 -13.66 10.62
N ASN A 89 -9.89 -13.87 9.60
CA ASN A 89 -8.70 -14.69 9.77
C ASN A 89 -7.52 -13.88 10.32
N PHE A 90 -7.25 -12.68 9.81
CA PHE A 90 -6.12 -11.89 10.28
C PHE A 90 -6.41 -11.25 11.65
N TYR A 91 -7.40 -10.36 11.75
CA TYR A 91 -7.77 -9.73 13.03
C TYR A 91 -8.32 -10.75 14.03
N GLY A 92 -9.31 -11.55 13.64
CA GLY A 92 -9.97 -12.50 14.53
C GLY A 92 -9.05 -13.63 14.98
N THR A 93 -8.52 -14.41 14.02
CA THR A 93 -7.76 -15.62 14.35
C THR A 93 -6.29 -15.32 14.65
N THR A 94 -5.56 -14.74 13.70
CA THR A 94 -4.10 -14.56 13.78
C THR A 94 -3.69 -13.58 14.89
N MET A 95 -4.47 -12.52 15.13
CA MET A 95 -4.19 -11.54 16.19
C MET A 95 -4.99 -11.83 17.48
N GLY A 96 -6.32 -11.96 17.37
CA GLY A 96 -7.23 -12.02 18.52
C GLY A 96 -7.22 -13.35 19.28
N LYS A 97 -7.29 -14.47 18.56
CA LYS A 97 -7.29 -15.82 19.14
C LYS A 97 -5.89 -16.32 19.47
N THR A 98 -4.84 -15.90 18.75
CA THR A 98 -3.47 -16.34 19.04
C THR A 98 -2.86 -15.63 20.26
N PHE A 99 -3.12 -14.33 20.44
CA PHE A 99 -2.47 -13.53 21.48
C PHE A 99 -3.47 -12.94 22.48
N SER A 100 -3.07 -12.83 23.75
CA SER A 100 -3.85 -12.18 24.81
C SER A 100 -3.53 -10.71 24.95
N LYS A 101 -2.26 -10.33 24.75
CA LYS A 101 -1.73 -8.96 24.70
C LYS A 101 -0.88 -8.79 23.46
N ARG A 102 -0.89 -7.60 22.88
CA ARG A 102 -0.18 -7.25 21.65
C ARG A 102 0.29 -5.80 21.75
N THR A 103 1.45 -5.54 21.18
CA THR A 103 2.00 -4.19 21.00
C THR A 103 2.80 -4.19 19.72
N LEU A 104 2.26 -3.54 18.70
CA LEU A 104 2.92 -3.27 17.42
C LEU A 104 3.43 -1.82 17.41
N LYS A 105 4.70 -1.63 17.05
CA LYS A 105 5.33 -0.31 16.97
C LYS A 105 6.21 -0.21 15.75
N LEU A 106 6.38 1.02 15.27
CA LEU A 106 7.36 1.34 14.24
C LEU A 106 8.73 1.58 14.87
N ASP A 107 9.78 1.22 14.15
CA ASP A 107 11.16 1.53 14.56
C ASP A 107 11.53 3.00 14.25
N ALA A 108 10.93 3.56 13.20
CA ALA A 108 11.08 4.93 12.76
C ALA A 108 9.77 5.44 12.11
N PRO A 109 9.62 6.77 11.89
CA PRO A 109 8.51 7.27 11.09
C PRO A 109 8.45 6.60 9.70
N PRO A 110 7.25 6.33 9.16
CA PRO A 110 7.11 5.63 7.89
C PRO A 110 7.61 6.48 6.72
N THR A 111 8.23 5.83 5.74
CA THR A 111 8.52 6.44 4.44
C THR A 111 7.26 6.40 3.59
N ILE A 112 6.84 7.54 3.03
CA ILE A 112 5.60 7.65 2.26
C ILE A 112 5.87 8.29 0.91
N HIS A 113 5.53 7.57 -0.16
CA HIS A 113 5.60 7.99 -1.55
C HIS A 113 4.19 8.17 -2.11
N VAL A 114 3.86 9.38 -2.57
CA VAL A 114 2.52 9.72 -3.10
C VAL A 114 2.56 9.78 -4.62
N TYR A 115 1.63 9.05 -5.26
CA TYR A 115 1.45 8.94 -6.70
C TYR A 115 0.02 9.33 -7.08
N GLY A 116 -0.26 10.63 -7.10
CA GLY A 116 -1.60 11.16 -7.37
C GLY A 116 -2.60 10.70 -6.29
N ASN A 117 -3.53 9.81 -6.67
CA ASN A 117 -4.57 9.27 -5.79
C ASN A 117 -4.18 7.93 -5.11
N ALA A 118 -2.92 7.50 -5.25
CA ALA A 118 -2.37 6.35 -4.56
C ALA A 118 -1.11 6.76 -3.78
N ALA A 119 -0.75 5.96 -2.79
CA ALA A 119 0.49 6.13 -2.04
C ALA A 119 1.01 4.78 -1.55
N VAL A 120 2.33 4.66 -1.47
CA VAL A 120 3.01 3.52 -0.84
C VAL A 120 3.63 4.02 0.46
N ALA A 121 3.33 3.33 1.55
CA ALA A 121 3.95 3.55 2.85
C ALA A 121 4.80 2.33 3.22
N GLU A 122 6.04 2.57 3.66
CA GLU A 122 7.00 1.54 4.03
C GLU A 122 7.52 1.84 5.44
N PHE A 123 7.59 0.80 6.28
CA PHE A 123 8.13 0.94 7.63
C PHE A 123 8.68 -0.39 8.16
N ASP A 124 9.69 -0.26 9.01
CA ASP A 124 10.16 -1.33 9.87
C ASP A 124 9.37 -1.34 11.18
N TRP A 125 9.10 -2.52 11.70
CA TRP A 125 8.27 -2.70 12.88
C TRP A 125 8.83 -3.76 13.82
N HIS A 126 8.46 -3.62 15.09
CA HIS A 126 8.59 -4.66 16.09
C HIS A 126 7.26 -4.94 16.78
N PHE A 127 7.04 -6.21 17.08
CA PHE A 127 5.82 -6.74 17.65
C PHE A 127 6.13 -7.58 18.87
N THR A 128 5.54 -7.21 19.99
CA THR A 128 5.61 -7.98 21.24
C THR A 128 4.20 -8.45 21.58
N ALA A 129 4.02 -9.74 21.79
CA ALA A 129 2.73 -10.31 22.12
C ALA A 129 2.83 -11.48 23.11
N VAL A 130 1.79 -11.68 23.90
CA VAL A 130 1.69 -12.82 24.84
C VAL A 130 0.78 -13.87 24.22
N ARG A 131 1.29 -15.07 24.00
CA ARG A 131 0.52 -16.16 23.38
C ARG A 131 -0.54 -16.70 24.34
N ARG A 132 -1.71 -17.07 23.81
CA ARG A 132 -2.79 -17.65 24.61
C ARG A 132 -2.56 -19.11 24.98
N ASP A 133 -1.86 -19.86 24.13
CA ASP A 133 -1.67 -21.30 24.28
C ASP A 133 -0.74 -21.67 25.45
N ASN A 134 0.31 -20.88 25.67
CA ASN A 134 1.33 -21.19 26.66
C ASN A 134 1.72 -19.99 27.57
N GLY A 135 1.12 -18.82 27.35
CA GLY A 135 1.41 -17.61 28.13
C GLY A 135 2.78 -16.99 27.88
N GLN A 136 3.58 -17.52 26.94
CA GLN A 136 4.91 -16.99 26.65
C GLN A 136 4.82 -15.69 25.87
N THR A 137 5.76 -14.78 26.17
CA THR A 137 5.98 -13.59 25.37
C THR A 137 6.75 -13.96 24.11
N GLN A 138 6.17 -13.65 22.96
CA GLN A 138 6.80 -13.73 21.65
C GLN A 138 7.18 -12.32 21.19
N HIS A 139 8.39 -12.17 20.68
CA HIS A 139 8.88 -10.95 20.07
C HIS A 139 9.30 -11.24 18.63
N THR A 140 8.85 -10.42 17.69
CA THR A 140 9.16 -10.53 16.26
C THR A 140 9.35 -9.15 15.66
N THR A 141 10.17 -9.04 14.63
CA THR A 141 10.38 -7.81 13.87
C THR A 141 10.12 -8.05 12.38
N GLY A 142 10.08 -6.98 11.59
CA GLY A 142 9.94 -7.12 10.16
C GLY A 142 9.80 -5.80 9.42
N ARG A 143 9.45 -5.93 8.14
CA ARG A 143 9.15 -4.84 7.22
C ARG A 143 7.72 -4.96 6.75
N GLU A 144 7.05 -3.85 6.57
CA GLU A 144 5.71 -3.79 5.99
C GLU A 144 5.62 -2.71 4.92
N SER A 145 4.94 -3.04 3.83
CA SER A 145 4.52 -2.11 2.80
C SER A 145 3.00 -2.06 2.78
N GLN A 146 2.43 -0.85 2.84
CA GLN A 146 1.01 -0.61 2.69
C GLN A 146 0.74 0.23 1.45
N VAL A 147 -0.23 -0.19 0.64
CA VAL A 147 -0.76 0.62 -0.46
C VAL A 147 -2.03 1.31 0.03
N TRP A 148 -2.02 2.63 -0.06
CA TRP A 148 -3.14 3.48 0.26
C TRP A 148 -3.71 4.06 -1.04
N ALA A 149 -5.03 4.11 -1.14
CA ALA A 149 -5.73 4.74 -2.25
C ALA A 149 -6.77 5.74 -1.73
N LYS A 150 -6.92 6.87 -2.42
CA LYS A 150 -7.99 7.83 -2.18
C LYS A 150 -9.28 7.31 -2.80
N ILE A 151 -10.12 6.69 -1.97
CA ILE A 151 -11.42 6.15 -2.41
C ILE A 151 -12.43 7.31 -2.54
N PRO A 152 -13.15 7.45 -3.67
CA PRO A 152 -14.14 8.49 -3.87
C PRO A 152 -15.16 8.54 -2.72
N ASN A 153 -15.43 9.75 -2.20
CA ASN A 153 -16.38 10.02 -1.10
C ASN A 153 -16.07 9.33 0.25
N ILE A 154 -14.96 8.60 0.36
CA ILE A 154 -14.58 7.84 1.57
C ILE A 154 -13.23 8.36 2.12
N GLY A 155 -12.33 8.79 1.23
CA GLY A 155 -10.99 9.25 1.56
C GLY A 155 -9.94 8.15 1.47
N TRP A 156 -8.76 8.40 2.04
CA TRP A 156 -7.64 7.47 1.98
C TRP A 156 -7.92 6.19 2.77
N ARG A 157 -7.71 5.04 2.14
CA ARG A 157 -7.90 3.71 2.73
C ARG A 157 -6.78 2.76 2.29
N ILE A 158 -6.48 1.79 3.14
CA ILE A 158 -5.57 0.69 2.83
C ILE A 158 -6.27 -0.23 1.83
N VAL A 159 -5.63 -0.47 0.68
CA VAL A 159 -6.11 -1.42 -0.34
C VAL A 159 -5.24 -2.66 -0.41
N HIS A 160 -3.98 -2.58 0.06
CA HIS A 160 -3.09 -3.73 0.12
C HIS A 160 -2.10 -3.59 1.27
N ILE A 161 -1.77 -4.71 1.91
CA ILE A 161 -0.62 -4.84 2.82
C ILE A 161 0.21 -6.06 2.41
N HIS A 162 1.53 -5.91 2.50
CA HIS A 162 2.45 -7.03 2.54
C HIS A 162 3.45 -6.82 3.68
N TYR A 163 3.53 -7.74 4.64
CA TYR A 163 4.63 -7.77 5.60
C TYR A 163 5.43 -9.06 5.56
N SER A 164 6.70 -8.94 5.95
CA SER A 164 7.69 -10.01 6.01
C SER A 164 8.53 -9.88 7.28
N GLY A 165 9.30 -10.92 7.61
CA GLY A 165 10.31 -10.83 8.67
C GLY A 165 11.47 -9.88 8.31
N PRO A 166 12.48 -9.75 9.18
CA PRO A 166 13.65 -8.93 8.88
C PRO A 166 14.48 -9.55 7.74
N ALA A 167 15.38 -8.75 7.17
CA ALA A 167 16.33 -9.23 6.16
C ALA A 167 17.17 -10.40 6.70
N LYS A 168 17.45 -11.37 5.82
CA LYS A 168 18.39 -12.46 6.04
C LYS A 168 19.50 -12.35 5.02
N THR A 169 20.74 -12.39 5.47
CA THR A 169 21.94 -12.13 4.65
C THR A 169 22.95 -13.28 4.68
N GLY A 170 22.56 -14.42 5.27
CA GLY A 170 23.37 -15.63 5.25
C GLY A 170 23.53 -16.22 3.85
N VAL A 171 24.58 -17.01 3.67
CA VAL A 171 24.83 -17.73 2.41
C VAL A 171 23.66 -18.68 2.13
N GLY A 172 23.00 -18.50 0.99
CA GLY A 172 21.85 -19.32 0.59
C GLY A 172 20.52 -18.96 1.26
N GLU A 173 20.44 -17.84 1.98
CA GLU A 173 19.19 -17.36 2.58
C GLU A 173 18.56 -16.22 1.75
N GLY A 174 17.22 -16.10 1.78
CA GLY A 174 16.53 -14.91 1.28
C GLY A 174 16.25 -14.87 -0.23
N TYR A 175 16.43 -16.00 -0.93
CA TYR A 175 16.10 -16.20 -2.35
C TYR A 175 15.02 -17.28 -2.52
#